data_AF-A0A813QXS5-F1
#
_entry.id   AF-A0A813QXS5-F1
#
_cell.length_a   1.000
_cell.length_b   1.000
_cell.length_c   1.000
_cell.angle_alpha   90.00
_cell.angle_beta   90.00
_cell.angle_gamma   90.00
#
_symmetry.space_group_name_H-M   'P 1'
#
loop_
_entity.id
_entity.type
_entity.pdbx_description
1 polymer ?
#
loop_
_entity_poly.entity_id
_entity_poly.type
_entity_poly.pdbx_seq_one_letter_code
_entity_poly.pdbx_strand_id
1 'polypeptide(L)'
;MTYREANTDNNKLQDHVIYVWFLLVFSYMMLFHMRSDKDRSHWTKIYLIITVSTMVIEDCRRLVVNYHTQMMETWNWLDSWFLPLYAMQYILFYIGIICYYQSENQAQLFTTARIILAIDLELWYLFSLRFVSAIKLLGPKLVMIRNMSRDLAAFIYIIFVCIAAYGVVSRALVMYDTLDFTAKSIFTGIFYQPYWLLYSEADAELGNLDAIINGTNSEMAAEATVNQVLLAFHMILINILILNLLIAVFNFTINDVQEKNEYFWRYQRYELTRDYFEKPILVHPPLSLIAYVIWLLREFFPSGTTFRVFSNCCKLTLLGQRFTCGLYYEKRPPGQCVDKPAI
;
A
#
# COMPACT_ATOMS: atom_id res chain seq x y z
N MET A 1 -8.97 -29.82 11.00
CA MET A 1 -8.29 -29.21 9.85
C MET A 1 -8.50 -30.13 8.65
N THR A 2 -9.44 -29.82 7.78
CA THR A 2 -9.81 -30.69 6.66
C THR A 2 -8.79 -30.57 5.53
N TYR A 3 -8.51 -31.65 4.79
CA TYR A 3 -7.53 -31.71 3.69
C TYR A 3 -7.64 -30.56 2.66
N ARG A 4 -8.85 -30.01 2.47
CA ARG A 4 -9.07 -28.81 1.63
C ARG A 4 -8.50 -27.53 2.23
N GLU A 5 -8.49 -27.37 3.56
CA GLU A 5 -7.91 -26.21 4.24
C GLU A 5 -6.39 -26.14 4.06
N ALA A 6 -5.71 -27.29 4.12
CA ALA A 6 -4.26 -27.37 3.87
C ALA A 6 -3.90 -26.98 2.43
N ASN A 7 -4.71 -27.41 1.45
CA ASN A 7 -4.50 -27.04 0.05
C ASN A 7 -4.75 -25.54 -0.20
N THR A 8 -5.66 -24.92 0.56
CA THR A 8 -6.01 -23.49 0.46
C THR A 8 -4.91 -22.60 1.04
N ASP A 9 -4.36 -22.98 2.19
CA ASP A 9 -3.25 -22.26 2.83
C ASP A 9 -1.96 -22.42 1.99
N ASN A 10 -1.73 -23.59 1.37
CA ASN A 10 -0.58 -23.84 0.48
C ASN A 10 -0.61 -22.98 -0.81
N ASN A 11 -1.77 -22.84 -1.46
CA ASN A 11 -1.87 -22.04 -2.69
C ASN A 11 -1.64 -20.54 -2.44
N LYS A 12 -2.06 -20.02 -1.28
CA LYS A 12 -1.76 -18.63 -0.87
C LYS A 12 -0.30 -18.42 -0.55
N LEU A 13 0.32 -19.37 0.13
CA LEU A 13 1.75 -19.35 0.37
C LEU A 13 2.53 -19.30 -0.95
N GLN A 14 2.08 -20.06 -1.96
CA GLN A 14 2.66 -20.03 -3.30
C GLN A 14 2.49 -18.66 -3.98
N ASP A 15 1.30 -18.04 -3.91
CA ASP A 15 1.08 -16.66 -4.39
C ASP A 15 2.04 -15.66 -3.73
N HIS A 16 2.22 -15.77 -2.41
CA HIS A 16 3.12 -14.90 -1.66
C HIS A 16 4.58 -15.09 -2.07
N VAL A 17 5.02 -16.33 -2.24
CA VAL A 17 6.39 -16.65 -2.67
C VAL A 17 6.66 -16.08 -4.06
N ILE A 18 5.70 -16.18 -4.99
CA ILE A 18 5.83 -15.60 -6.35
C ILE A 18 5.90 -14.08 -6.29
N TYR A 19 5.10 -13.44 -5.44
CA TYR A 19 5.13 -11.99 -5.28
C TYR A 19 6.43 -11.49 -4.63
N VAL A 20 6.93 -12.19 -3.61
CA VAL A 20 8.24 -11.90 -3.00
C VAL A 20 9.35 -12.07 -4.03
N TRP A 21 9.28 -13.10 -4.87
CA TRP A 21 10.23 -13.28 -5.97
C TRP A 21 10.17 -12.13 -6.97
N PHE A 22 8.98 -11.66 -7.33
CA PHE A 22 8.81 -10.46 -8.16
C PHE A 22 9.47 -9.22 -7.53
N LEU A 23 9.27 -8.97 -6.22
CA LEU A 23 9.92 -7.87 -5.50
C LEU A 23 11.44 -7.98 -5.50
N LEU A 24 11.97 -9.21 -5.35
CA LEU A 24 13.41 -9.47 -5.42
C LEU A 24 13.98 -9.17 -6.81
N VAL A 25 13.30 -9.60 -7.88
CA VAL A 25 13.72 -9.31 -9.26
C VAL A 25 13.63 -7.80 -9.55
N PHE A 26 12.60 -7.12 -9.06
CA PHE A 26 12.48 -5.67 -9.21
C PHE A 26 13.59 -4.93 -8.44
N SER A 27 13.86 -5.33 -7.21
CA SER A 27 14.96 -4.78 -6.40
C SER A 27 16.32 -5.02 -7.05
N TYR A 28 16.55 -6.22 -7.59
CA TYR A 28 17.77 -6.55 -8.34
C TYR A 28 17.93 -5.65 -9.59
N MET A 29 16.85 -5.42 -10.34
CA MET A 29 16.86 -4.50 -11.48
C MET A 29 17.28 -3.08 -11.05
N MET A 30 16.69 -2.57 -9.97
CA MET A 30 16.95 -1.21 -9.48
C MET A 30 18.35 -1.02 -8.91
N LEU A 31 18.90 -2.02 -8.21
CA LEU A 31 20.20 -1.92 -7.57
C LEU A 31 21.38 -2.19 -8.52
N PHE A 32 21.30 -3.26 -9.31
CA PHE A 32 22.45 -3.73 -10.08
C PHE A 32 22.39 -3.34 -11.56
N HIS A 33 21.19 -3.42 -12.15
CA HIS A 33 21.07 -3.31 -13.59
C HIS A 33 20.87 -1.85 -14.05
N MET A 34 20.15 -1.04 -13.27
CA MET A 34 20.03 0.42 -13.52
C MET A 34 21.37 1.17 -13.39
N ARG A 35 22.43 0.54 -12.87
CA ARG A 35 23.78 1.14 -12.78
C ARG A 35 24.64 0.86 -14.01
N SER A 36 24.34 -0.23 -14.75
CA SER A 36 25.15 -0.66 -15.89
C SER A 36 24.50 -0.20 -17.19
N ASP A 37 25.04 0.88 -17.77
CA ASP A 37 24.57 1.53 -18.99
C ASP A 37 24.69 0.67 -20.26
N LYS A 38 25.22 -0.56 -20.14
CA LYS A 38 25.64 -1.37 -21.30
C LYS A 38 24.60 -2.37 -21.81
N ASP A 39 23.56 -2.72 -21.05
CA ASP A 39 22.57 -3.73 -21.47
C ASP A 39 21.14 -3.18 -21.38
N ARG A 40 20.63 -2.67 -22.51
CA ARG A 40 19.28 -2.11 -22.61
C ARG A 40 18.17 -3.12 -22.37
N SER A 41 18.35 -4.37 -22.82
CA SER A 41 17.32 -5.41 -22.80
C SER A 41 17.77 -6.62 -22.00
N HIS A 42 17.95 -6.43 -20.70
CA HIS A 42 18.20 -7.54 -19.79
C HIS A 42 16.89 -8.25 -19.46
N TRP A 43 16.97 -9.58 -19.30
CA TRP A 43 15.81 -10.45 -19.06
C TRP A 43 14.96 -10.00 -17.87
N THR A 44 15.56 -9.34 -16.88
CA THR A 44 14.85 -8.82 -15.70
C THR A 44 13.80 -7.76 -16.06
N LYS A 45 14.09 -6.85 -17.00
CA LYS A 45 13.14 -5.83 -17.45
C LYS A 45 11.97 -6.47 -18.18
N ILE A 46 12.27 -7.40 -19.09
CA ILE A 46 11.26 -8.14 -19.85
C ILE A 46 10.36 -8.93 -18.89
N TYR A 47 10.95 -9.65 -17.93
CA TYR A 47 10.23 -10.38 -16.91
C TYR A 47 9.29 -9.47 -16.11
N LEU A 48 9.75 -8.29 -15.68
CA LEU A 48 8.94 -7.35 -14.91
C LEU A 48 7.78 -6.79 -15.74
N ILE A 49 8.03 -6.38 -16.99
CA ILE A 49 6.97 -5.88 -17.89
C ILE A 49 5.89 -6.95 -18.08
N ILE A 50 6.31 -8.18 -18.40
CA ILE A 50 5.40 -9.33 -18.57
C ILE A 50 4.58 -9.57 -17.29
N THR A 51 5.25 -9.60 -16.12
CA THR A 51 4.60 -9.86 -14.83
C THR A 51 3.61 -8.75 -14.45
N VAL A 52 3.98 -7.49 -14.59
CA VAL A 52 3.08 -6.37 -14.29
C VAL A 52 1.90 -6.35 -15.27
N SER A 53 2.13 -6.59 -16.56
CA SER A 53 1.05 -6.70 -17.55
C SER A 53 0.08 -7.84 -17.22
N THR A 54 0.55 -8.99 -16.73
CA THR A 54 -0.36 -10.06 -16.27
C THR A 54 -1.22 -9.64 -15.09
N MET A 55 -0.63 -8.95 -14.11
CA MET A 55 -1.37 -8.49 -12.93
C MET A 55 -2.46 -7.48 -13.33
N VAL A 56 -2.14 -6.54 -14.24
CA VAL A 56 -3.11 -5.58 -14.78
C VAL A 56 -4.27 -6.30 -15.48
N ILE A 57 -3.99 -7.28 -16.35
CA ILE A 57 -5.02 -8.02 -17.06
C ILE A 57 -5.92 -8.78 -16.08
N GLU A 58 -5.35 -9.41 -15.05
CA GLU A 58 -6.13 -10.10 -14.03
C GLU A 58 -7.02 -9.17 -13.23
N ASP A 59 -6.52 -8.01 -12.83
CA ASP A 59 -7.30 -7.03 -12.07
C ASP A 59 -8.39 -6.40 -12.94
N CYS A 60 -8.12 -6.09 -14.21
CA CYS A 60 -9.14 -5.66 -15.16
C CYS A 60 -10.22 -6.73 -15.35
N ARG A 61 -9.84 -8.01 -15.50
CA ARG A 61 -10.81 -9.11 -15.61
C ARG A 61 -11.69 -9.20 -14.36
N ARG A 62 -11.11 -9.05 -13.16
CA ARG A 62 -11.86 -9.06 -11.89
C ARG A 62 -12.87 -7.92 -11.83
N LEU A 63 -12.47 -6.70 -12.22
CA LEU A 63 -13.36 -5.54 -12.25
C LEU A 63 -14.54 -5.73 -13.21
N VAL A 64 -14.30 -6.30 -14.40
CA VAL A 64 -15.35 -6.55 -15.40
C VAL A 64 -16.32 -7.64 -14.94
N VAL A 65 -15.81 -8.74 -14.37
CA VAL A 65 -16.64 -9.88 -13.95
C VAL A 65 -17.44 -9.56 -12.69
N ASN A 66 -16.87 -8.82 -11.74
CA ASN A 66 -17.50 -8.53 -10.45
C ASN A 66 -18.16 -7.14 -10.39
N TYR A 67 -18.39 -6.48 -11.54
CA TYR A 67 -18.95 -5.14 -11.62
C TYR A 67 -20.31 -5.01 -10.90
N HIS A 68 -21.14 -6.08 -10.95
CA HIS A 68 -22.50 -6.06 -10.41
C HIS A 68 -22.60 -6.44 -8.91
N THR A 69 -21.60 -7.18 -8.37
CA THR A 69 -21.59 -7.62 -6.97
C THR A 69 -20.77 -6.71 -6.07
N GLN A 70 -19.70 -6.08 -6.58
CA GLN A 70 -18.86 -5.18 -5.79
C GLN A 70 -19.54 -3.85 -5.46
N MET A 71 -20.27 -3.22 -6.38
CA MET A 71 -20.92 -1.91 -6.11
C MET A 71 -21.93 -1.92 -4.95
N MET A 72 -22.54 -3.06 -4.61
CA MET A 72 -23.56 -3.14 -3.56
C MET A 72 -23.03 -3.53 -2.17
N GLU A 73 -21.86 -4.16 -2.06
CA GLU A 73 -21.25 -4.49 -0.77
C GLU A 73 -20.11 -3.56 -0.35
N THR A 74 -19.47 -2.83 -1.29
CA THR A 74 -18.30 -1.99 -0.98
C THR A 74 -18.64 -0.51 -0.77
N TRP A 75 -19.47 -0.21 0.23
CA TRP A 75 -19.37 1.07 0.96
C TRP A 75 -18.27 0.99 2.04
N ASN A 76 -17.21 0.22 1.77
CA ASN A 76 -16.00 0.20 2.57
C ASN A 76 -15.09 1.32 2.07
N TRP A 77 -15.07 2.43 2.81
CA TRP A 77 -14.21 3.59 2.56
C TRP A 77 -12.76 3.23 2.20
N LEU A 78 -12.17 2.17 2.77
CA LEU A 78 -10.82 1.72 2.43
C LEU A 78 -10.69 1.23 0.98
N ASP A 79 -11.62 0.44 0.45
CA ASP A 79 -11.54 -0.05 -0.93
C ASP A 79 -11.62 1.12 -1.94
N SER A 80 -12.33 2.19 -1.57
CA SER A 80 -12.38 3.42 -2.37
C SER A 80 -11.06 4.19 -2.42
N TRP A 81 -10.22 4.13 -1.37
CA TRP A 81 -8.88 4.75 -1.37
C TRP A 81 -7.83 3.83 -2.00
N PHE A 82 -7.95 2.52 -1.83
CA PHE A 82 -6.98 1.57 -2.38
C PHE A 82 -7.09 1.42 -3.90
N LEU A 83 -8.30 1.46 -4.47
CA LEU A 83 -8.50 1.35 -5.92
C LEU A 83 -7.71 2.39 -6.75
N PRO A 84 -7.78 3.72 -6.47
CA PRO A 84 -6.99 4.70 -7.19
C PRO A 84 -5.49 4.54 -6.93
N LEU A 85 -5.07 4.10 -5.74
CA LEU A 85 -3.66 3.83 -5.45
C LEU A 85 -3.11 2.64 -6.25
N TYR A 86 -3.90 1.56 -6.43
CA TYR A 86 -3.54 0.44 -7.30
C TYR A 86 -3.41 0.87 -8.76
N ALA A 87 -4.36 1.68 -9.25
CA ALA A 87 -4.27 2.22 -10.60
C ALA A 87 -3.03 3.11 -10.77
N MET A 88 -2.75 3.97 -9.78
CA MET A 88 -1.59 4.85 -9.77
C MET A 88 -0.28 4.07 -9.80
N GLN A 89 -0.16 2.98 -9.04
CA GLN A 89 0.99 2.09 -9.06
C GLN A 89 1.27 1.53 -10.46
N TYR A 90 0.27 0.92 -11.10
CA TYR A 90 0.47 0.38 -12.46
C TYR A 90 0.87 1.47 -13.47
N ILE A 91 0.26 2.65 -13.37
CA ILE A 91 0.56 3.78 -14.24
C ILE A 91 2.00 4.27 -14.02
N LEU A 92 2.44 4.42 -12.77
CA LEU A 92 3.81 4.82 -12.44
C LEU A 92 4.85 3.84 -12.97
N PHE A 93 4.60 2.53 -12.87
CA PHE A 93 5.48 1.51 -13.43
C PHE A 93 5.66 1.70 -14.95
N TYR A 94 4.58 1.83 -15.71
CA TYR A 94 4.68 2.01 -17.17
C TYR A 94 5.33 3.34 -17.55
N ILE A 95 4.98 4.45 -16.87
CA ILE A 95 5.62 5.75 -17.08
C ILE A 95 7.13 5.64 -16.82
N GLY A 96 7.53 5.02 -15.72
CA GLY A 96 8.94 4.81 -15.37
C GLY A 96 9.70 4.01 -16.42
N ILE A 97 9.11 2.93 -16.94
CA ILE A 97 9.70 2.11 -18.00
C ILE A 97 9.78 2.86 -19.34
N ILE A 98 8.74 3.61 -19.73
CA ILE A 98 8.75 4.42 -20.95
C ILE A 98 9.82 5.51 -20.87
N CYS A 99 9.88 6.25 -19.76
CA CYS A 99 10.93 7.25 -19.52
C CYS A 99 12.32 6.62 -19.55
N TYR A 100 12.49 5.41 -19.03
CA TYR A 100 13.75 4.68 -19.07
C TYR A 100 14.18 4.37 -20.52
N TYR A 101 13.30 3.84 -21.37
CA TYR A 101 13.63 3.57 -22.77
C TYR A 101 13.96 4.84 -23.57
N GLN A 102 13.24 5.93 -23.31
CA GLN A 102 13.45 7.22 -23.98
C GLN A 102 14.71 7.97 -23.50
N SER A 103 15.30 7.57 -22.37
CA SER A 103 16.44 8.24 -21.77
C SER A 103 17.78 8.11 -22.53
N GLU A 104 17.80 7.42 -23.69
CA GLU A 104 19.00 7.19 -24.53
C GLU A 104 19.83 8.44 -24.78
N ASN A 105 19.15 9.58 -24.97
CA ASN A 105 19.78 10.81 -25.44
C ASN A 105 19.85 11.88 -24.36
N GLN A 106 19.34 11.64 -23.13
CA GLN A 106 19.30 12.65 -22.07
C GLN A 106 19.51 12.07 -20.65
N ALA A 107 20.61 12.49 -20.01
CA ALA A 107 20.96 12.10 -18.64
C ALA A 107 19.91 12.55 -17.57
N GLN A 108 19.19 13.64 -17.83
CA GLN A 108 18.12 14.12 -16.94
C GLN A 108 16.94 13.15 -16.92
N LEU A 109 16.48 12.67 -18.08
CA LEU A 109 15.38 11.70 -18.18
C LEU A 109 15.73 10.37 -17.52
N PHE A 110 16.99 9.95 -17.59
CA PHE A 110 17.47 8.75 -16.90
C PHE A 110 17.35 8.90 -15.37
N THR A 111 17.75 10.04 -14.83
CA THR A 111 17.64 10.33 -13.39
C THR A 111 16.18 10.35 -12.95
N THR A 112 15.32 11.01 -13.74
CA THR A 112 13.87 11.04 -13.49
C THR A 112 13.25 9.65 -13.51
N ALA A 113 13.58 8.81 -14.50
CA ALA A 113 13.09 7.43 -14.60
C ALA A 113 13.51 6.59 -13.38
N ARG A 114 14.75 6.75 -12.91
CA ARG A 114 15.24 6.08 -11.69
C ARG A 114 14.47 6.49 -10.44
N ILE A 115 14.16 7.78 -10.29
CA ILE A 115 13.37 8.28 -9.15
C ILE A 115 11.95 7.71 -9.20
N ILE A 116 11.29 7.77 -10.36
CA ILE A 116 9.92 7.25 -10.53
C ILE A 116 9.85 5.76 -10.21
N LEU A 117 10.77 4.95 -10.76
CA LEU A 117 10.80 3.50 -10.51
C LEU A 117 11.19 3.15 -9.08
N ALA A 118 11.97 3.98 -8.38
CA ALA A 118 12.28 3.79 -6.97
C ALA A 118 11.05 4.02 -6.08
N ILE A 119 10.28 5.08 -6.34
CA ILE A 119 9.02 5.36 -5.65
C ILE A 119 8.01 4.24 -5.94
N ASP A 120 7.92 3.79 -7.20
CA ASP A 120 7.06 2.68 -7.58
C ASP A 120 7.42 1.41 -6.80
N LEU A 121 8.71 1.04 -6.72
CA LEU A 121 9.17 -0.11 -5.94
C LEU A 121 8.75 -0.03 -4.46
N GLU A 122 8.83 1.15 -3.85
CA GLU A 122 8.36 1.36 -2.48
C GLU A 122 6.86 1.11 -2.34
N LEU A 123 6.05 1.58 -3.29
CA LEU A 123 4.61 1.26 -3.32
C LEU A 123 4.37 -0.24 -3.44
N TRP A 124 5.11 -0.97 -4.30
CA TRP A 124 5.04 -2.43 -4.38
C TRP A 124 5.36 -3.12 -3.03
N TYR A 125 6.35 -2.63 -2.29
CA TYR A 125 6.63 -3.14 -0.94
C TYR A 125 5.49 -2.84 0.04
N LEU A 126 4.92 -1.64 0.03
CA LEU A 126 3.79 -1.29 0.90
C LEU A 126 2.58 -2.19 0.61
N PHE A 127 2.31 -2.49 -0.67
CA PHE A 127 1.21 -3.38 -1.04
C PHE A 127 1.45 -4.85 -0.69
N SER A 128 2.71 -5.27 -0.51
CA SER A 128 3.03 -6.60 0.02
C SER A 128 2.38 -6.86 1.39
N LEU A 129 2.09 -5.81 2.17
CA LEU A 129 1.41 -5.91 3.47
C LEU A 129 -0.01 -6.51 3.35
N ARG A 130 -0.64 -6.45 2.17
CA ARG A 130 -1.93 -7.12 1.93
C ARG A 130 -1.81 -8.64 2.09
N PHE A 131 -0.67 -9.22 1.76
CA PHE A 131 -0.43 -10.64 1.94
C PHE A 131 -0.19 -10.99 3.41
N VAL A 132 0.44 -10.08 4.14
CA VAL A 132 0.64 -10.19 5.59
C VAL A 132 -0.71 -10.19 6.33
N SER A 133 -1.73 -9.50 5.81
CA SER A 133 -3.09 -9.53 6.37
C SER A 133 -3.77 -10.90 6.29
N ALA A 134 -3.37 -11.75 5.34
CA ALA A 134 -3.89 -13.10 5.21
C ALA A 134 -3.29 -14.08 6.24
N ILE A 135 -2.20 -13.71 6.93
CA ILE A 135 -1.58 -14.53 7.96
C ILE A 135 -2.43 -14.46 9.24
N LYS A 136 -2.85 -15.62 9.75
CA LYS A 136 -3.77 -15.77 10.90
C LYS A 136 -3.36 -14.96 12.14
N LEU A 137 -2.06 -14.75 12.36
CA LEU A 137 -1.50 -14.02 13.50
C LEU A 137 -1.46 -12.49 13.30
N LEU A 138 -1.42 -12.03 12.05
CA LEU A 138 -1.21 -10.61 11.69
C LEU A 138 -2.48 -9.93 11.20
N GLY A 139 -3.46 -10.67 10.67
CA GLY A 139 -4.74 -10.14 10.19
C GLY A 139 -5.52 -9.32 11.23
N PRO A 140 -5.74 -9.82 12.47
CA PRO A 140 -6.43 -9.05 13.52
C PRO A 140 -5.66 -7.78 13.93
N LYS A 141 -4.32 -7.84 13.94
CA LYS A 141 -3.47 -6.69 14.26
C LYS A 141 -3.57 -5.59 13.19
N LEU A 142 -3.69 -5.96 11.92
CA LEU A 142 -3.89 -4.99 10.82
C LEU A 142 -5.28 -4.32 10.87
N VAL A 143 -6.33 -5.04 11.28
CA VAL A 143 -7.66 -4.45 11.50
C VAL A 143 -7.66 -3.50 12.70
N MET A 144 -6.92 -3.84 13.75
CA MET A 144 -6.69 -2.94 14.87
C MET A 144 -5.96 -1.65 14.42
N ILE A 145 -4.88 -1.76 13.65
CA ILE A 145 -4.18 -0.60 13.06
C ILE A 145 -5.12 0.23 12.18
N ARG A 146 -5.98 -0.42 11.38
CA ARG A 146 -7.02 0.26 10.59
C ARG A 146 -7.95 1.07 11.47
N ASN A 147 -8.47 0.50 12.56
CA ASN A 147 -9.39 1.24 13.42
C ASN A 147 -8.69 2.42 14.09
N MET A 148 -7.42 2.26 14.50
CA MET A 148 -6.59 3.32 15.08
C MET A 148 -6.21 4.43 14.10
N SER A 149 -6.26 4.18 12.79
CA SER A 149 -5.94 5.21 11.78
C SER A 149 -6.88 6.43 11.83
N ARG A 150 -8.14 6.23 12.26
CA ARG A 150 -9.09 7.33 12.43
C ARG A 150 -8.72 8.19 13.63
N ASP A 151 -8.34 7.55 14.74
CA ASP A 151 -7.86 8.24 15.93
C ASP A 151 -6.55 8.99 15.61
N LEU A 152 -5.63 8.34 14.90
CA LEU A 152 -4.38 8.93 14.43
C LEU A 152 -4.60 10.18 13.55
N ALA A 153 -5.62 10.21 12.69
CA ALA A 153 -5.90 11.37 11.84
C ALA A 153 -6.20 12.63 12.66
N ALA A 154 -6.95 12.51 13.77
CA ALA A 154 -7.20 13.62 14.68
C ALA A 154 -5.90 14.11 15.35
N PHE A 155 -5.01 13.19 15.74
CA PHE A 155 -3.70 13.53 16.30
C PHE A 155 -2.78 14.21 15.28
N ILE A 156 -2.74 13.73 14.02
CA ILE A 156 -1.98 14.36 12.94
C ILE A 156 -2.45 15.81 12.73
N TYR A 157 -3.75 16.07 12.82
CA TYR A 157 -4.27 17.44 12.73
C TYR A 157 -3.77 18.32 13.89
N ILE A 158 -3.77 17.82 15.12
CA ILE A 158 -3.23 18.56 16.28
C ILE A 158 -1.73 18.84 16.09
N ILE A 159 -0.95 17.83 15.67
CA ILE A 159 0.48 17.98 15.38
C ILE A 159 0.71 19.03 14.29
N PHE A 160 -0.10 19.01 13.21
CA PHE A 160 -0.03 19.99 12.13
C PHE A 160 -0.26 21.42 12.65
N VAL A 161 -1.26 21.63 13.51
CA VAL A 161 -1.52 22.94 14.13
C VAL A 161 -0.34 23.39 15.01
N CYS A 162 0.22 22.49 15.82
CA CYS A 162 1.39 22.80 16.66
C CYS A 162 2.64 23.15 15.84
N ILE A 163 2.91 22.40 14.76
CA ILE A 163 4.01 22.65 13.82
C ILE A 163 3.82 24.02 13.15
N ALA A 164 2.63 24.30 12.62
CA ALA A 164 2.34 25.56 11.96
C ALA A 164 2.48 26.76 12.92
N ALA A 165 1.99 26.64 14.16
CA ALA A 165 2.08 27.69 15.17
C ALA A 165 3.55 28.03 15.50
N TYR A 166 4.37 27.01 15.78
CA TYR A 166 5.79 27.23 16.04
C TYR A 166 6.53 27.75 14.81
N GLY A 167 6.31 27.14 13.63
CA GLY A 167 7.02 27.51 12.40
C GLY A 167 6.77 28.95 11.96
N VAL A 168 5.54 29.45 12.10
CA VAL A 168 5.21 30.85 11.79
C VAL A 168 5.88 31.80 12.77
N VAL A 169 5.80 31.52 14.08
CA VAL A 169 6.37 32.41 15.11
C VAL A 169 7.90 32.40 15.07
N SER A 170 8.52 31.23 14.90
CA SER A 170 9.97 31.10 14.80
C SER A 170 10.53 31.86 13.60
N ARG A 171 9.84 31.79 12.46
CA ARG A 171 10.19 32.56 11.26
C ARG A 171 10.02 34.06 11.44
N ALA A 172 8.97 34.49 12.15
CA ALA A 172 8.73 35.89 12.45
C ALA A 172 9.80 36.49 13.39
N LEU A 173 10.37 35.67 14.29
CA LEU A 173 11.40 36.12 15.25
C LEU A 173 12.82 36.09 14.67
N VAL A 174 13.21 35.04 13.93
CA VAL A 174 14.63 34.82 13.57
C VAL A 174 14.96 35.22 12.13
N MET A 175 14.00 35.19 11.20
CA MET A 175 14.25 35.40 9.77
C MET A 175 13.26 36.39 9.14
N TYR A 176 13.00 37.51 9.81
CA TYR A 176 12.09 38.54 9.28
C TYR A 176 12.67 39.24 8.03
N ASP A 177 14.00 39.37 7.93
CA ASP A 177 14.67 40.22 6.94
C ASP A 177 15.02 39.51 5.62
N THR A 178 15.04 38.17 5.60
CA THR A 178 15.35 37.33 4.42
C THR A 178 14.10 36.70 3.80
N LEU A 179 12.93 37.30 4.03
CA LEU A 179 11.65 36.68 3.70
C LEU A 179 11.28 36.89 2.22
N ASP A 180 11.82 36.04 1.35
CA ASP A 180 11.32 35.96 -0.02
C ASP A 180 9.92 35.30 0.00
N PHE A 181 8.92 35.97 -0.59
CA PHE A 181 7.57 35.44 -0.78
C PHE A 181 7.54 34.36 -1.88
N THR A 182 8.33 33.31 -1.69
CA THR A 182 8.39 32.13 -2.57
C THR A 182 7.77 30.96 -1.81
N ALA A 183 6.83 30.25 -2.45
CA ALA A 183 6.15 29.09 -1.86
C ALA A 183 7.12 28.04 -1.29
N LYS A 184 8.27 27.85 -1.94
CA LYS A 184 9.35 26.95 -1.47
C LYS A 184 9.95 27.40 -0.13
N SER A 185 10.22 28.69 0.04
CA SER A 185 10.78 29.24 1.27
C SER A 185 9.79 29.11 2.43
N ILE A 186 8.53 29.47 2.17
CA ILE A 186 7.41 29.36 3.13
C ILE A 186 7.24 27.90 3.58
N PHE A 187 7.17 26.95 2.64
CA PHE A 187 6.95 25.55 2.99
C PHE A 187 8.14 24.93 3.75
N THR A 188 9.35 25.18 3.27
CA THR A 188 10.57 24.64 3.90
C THR A 188 10.76 25.22 5.30
N GLY A 189 10.44 26.51 5.47
CA GLY A 189 10.68 27.20 6.72
C GLY A 189 9.62 27.01 7.79
N ILE A 190 8.34 26.98 7.40
CA ILE A 190 7.22 26.91 8.35
C ILE A 190 6.87 25.47 8.71
N PHE A 191 6.95 24.55 7.74
CA PHE A 191 6.49 23.17 7.96
C PHE A 191 7.65 22.18 8.04
N TYR A 192 8.59 22.22 7.10
CA TYR A 192 9.61 21.19 6.99
C TYR A 192 10.61 21.22 8.16
N GLN A 193 11.20 22.37 8.46
CA GLN A 193 12.19 22.47 9.55
C GLN A 193 11.57 22.16 10.93
N PRO A 194 10.41 22.70 11.33
CA PRO A 194 9.76 22.31 12.58
C PRO A 194 9.23 20.87 12.62
N TYR A 195 8.97 20.25 11.47
CA TYR A 195 8.58 18.84 11.44
C TYR A 195 9.74 17.91 11.84
N TRP A 196 10.96 18.18 11.40
CA TRP A 196 12.13 17.36 11.80
C TRP A 196 12.48 17.49 13.28
N LEU A 197 12.13 18.62 13.88
CA LEU A 197 12.30 18.88 15.30
C LEU A 197 11.50 17.90 16.20
N LEU A 198 10.36 17.39 15.73
CA LEU A 198 9.61 16.30 16.39
C LEU A 198 10.46 15.04 16.60
N TYR A 199 11.40 14.76 15.69
CA TYR A 199 12.21 13.54 15.69
C TYR A 199 13.60 13.71 16.32
N SER A 200 13.79 14.71 17.19
CA SER A 200 14.99 14.94 18.01
C SER A 200 16.14 15.71 17.35
N GLU A 201 15.94 16.43 16.23
CA GLU A 201 16.94 17.37 15.71
C GLU A 201 16.99 18.73 16.45
N ALA A 202 16.59 18.78 17.73
CA ALA A 202 16.58 20.02 18.52
C ALA A 202 17.98 20.59 18.79
N ASP A 203 19.00 19.74 18.90
CA ASP A 203 20.35 20.18 19.26
C ASP A 203 20.98 21.07 18.17
N ALA A 204 20.67 20.79 16.90
CA ALA A 204 21.14 21.60 15.78
C ALA A 204 20.49 23.00 15.78
N GLU A 205 19.20 23.07 16.06
CA GLU A 205 18.47 24.34 16.14
C GLU A 205 18.90 25.16 17.36
N LEU A 206 19.10 24.49 18.49
CA LEU A 206 19.60 25.10 19.73
C LEU A 206 21.00 25.70 19.52
N GLY A 207 21.90 24.96 18.86
CA GLY A 207 23.25 25.44 18.56
C GLY A 207 23.27 26.64 17.62
N ASN A 208 22.37 26.69 16.63
CA ASN A 208 22.22 27.87 15.76
C ASN A 208 21.74 29.09 16.55
N LEU A 209 20.84 28.88 17.50
CA LEU A 209 20.26 29.95 18.30
C LEU A 209 21.28 30.50 19.31
N ASP A 210 22.03 29.62 19.97
CA ASP A 210 23.12 29.99 20.87
C ASP A 210 24.23 30.78 20.14
N ALA A 211 24.48 30.48 18.86
CA ALA A 211 25.42 31.25 18.05
C ALA A 211 24.92 32.69 17.78
N ILE A 212 23.61 32.87 17.60
CA ILE A 212 22.99 34.20 17.41
C ILE A 212 23.01 34.99 18.72
N ILE A 213 22.71 34.34 19.85
CA ILE A 213 22.70 34.94 21.19
C ILE A 213 24.08 35.44 21.59
N ASN A 214 25.14 34.68 21.26
CA ASN A 214 26.52 35.06 21.52
C ASN A 214 27.08 36.07 20.49
N GLY A 215 26.30 36.41 19.46
CA GLY A 215 26.62 37.46 18.49
C GLY A 215 26.55 38.87 19.11
N THR A 216 27.19 39.85 18.47
CA THR A 216 27.36 41.21 19.01
C THR A 216 26.10 42.09 18.96
N ASN A 217 24.99 41.63 18.37
CA ASN A 217 23.77 42.41 18.17
C ASN A 217 22.72 42.10 19.25
N SER A 218 22.48 43.06 20.16
CA SER A 218 21.60 42.85 21.33
C SER A 218 20.12 42.63 21.00
N GLU A 219 19.63 43.22 19.90
CA GLU A 219 18.22 43.07 19.48
C GLU A 219 17.94 41.66 18.95
N MET A 220 18.83 41.16 18.08
CA MET A 220 18.78 39.81 17.52
C MET A 220 18.95 38.73 18.60
N ALA A 221 19.76 39.01 19.63
CA ALA A 221 19.93 38.12 20.77
C ALA A 221 18.63 38.00 21.60
N ALA A 222 17.87 39.08 21.77
CA ALA A 222 16.59 39.04 22.47
C ALA A 222 15.55 38.18 21.72
N GLU A 223 15.43 38.37 20.40
CA GLU A 223 14.52 37.57 19.57
C GLU A 223 14.91 36.09 19.56
N ALA A 224 16.21 35.80 19.49
CA ALA A 224 16.74 34.44 19.56
C ALA A 224 16.47 33.77 20.92
N THR A 225 16.67 34.46 22.04
CA THR A 225 16.35 33.90 23.37
C THR A 225 14.86 33.58 23.53
N VAL A 226 13.96 34.42 22.99
CA VAL A 226 12.51 34.14 23.01
C VAL A 226 12.19 32.90 22.18
N ASN A 227 12.81 32.77 20.99
CA ASN A 227 12.66 31.58 20.16
C ASN A 227 13.20 30.32 20.86
N GLN A 228 14.23 30.43 21.71
CA GLN A 228 14.82 29.31 22.45
C GLN A 228 13.85 28.78 23.50
N VAL A 229 13.18 29.68 24.22
CA VAL A 229 12.15 29.34 25.18
C VAL A 229 10.94 28.72 24.48
N LEU A 230 10.53 29.28 23.33
CA LEU A 230 9.44 28.75 22.52
C LEU A 230 9.75 27.33 22.01
N LEU A 231 10.98 27.10 21.56
CA LEU A 231 11.50 25.80 21.14
C LEU A 231 11.41 24.77 22.29
N ALA A 232 11.84 25.15 23.50
CA ALA A 232 11.74 24.28 24.67
C ALA A 232 10.29 23.93 25.01
N PHE A 233 9.37 24.91 24.97
CA PHE A 233 7.95 24.67 25.19
C PHE A 233 7.35 23.76 24.11
N HIS A 234 7.69 24.00 22.84
CA HIS A 234 7.27 23.18 21.72
C HIS A 234 7.72 21.72 21.87
N MET A 235 8.98 21.49 22.25
CA MET A 235 9.52 20.15 22.50
C MET A 235 8.82 19.44 23.65
N ILE A 236 8.50 20.14 24.74
CA ILE A 236 7.72 19.56 25.86
C ILE A 236 6.31 19.17 25.39
N LEU A 237 5.63 20.08 24.70
CA LEU A 237 4.27 19.85 24.22
C LEU A 237 4.24 18.66 23.25
N ILE A 238 5.17 18.58 22.32
CA ILE A 238 5.18 17.49 21.34
C ILE A 238 5.67 16.16 21.95
N ASN A 239 6.82 16.16 22.62
CA ASN A 239 7.47 14.91 23.07
C ASN A 239 6.84 14.34 24.34
N ILE A 240 6.39 15.19 25.26
CA ILE A 240 5.85 14.74 26.56
C ILE A 240 4.33 14.62 26.50
N LEU A 241 3.62 15.52 25.81
CA LEU A 241 2.15 15.49 25.79
C LEU A 241 1.62 14.63 24.65
N ILE A 242 1.97 14.95 23.39
CA ILE A 242 1.28 14.38 22.24
C ILE A 242 1.69 12.94 21.98
N LEU A 243 2.98 12.60 21.98
CA LEU A 243 3.43 11.22 21.75
C LEU A 243 2.98 10.27 22.87
N ASN A 244 3.07 10.70 24.13
CA ASN A 244 2.63 9.87 25.26
C ASN A 244 1.10 9.68 25.30
N LEU A 245 0.33 10.73 24.97
CA LEU A 245 -1.12 10.60 24.83
C LEU A 245 -1.50 9.72 23.64
N LEU A 246 -0.79 9.81 22.52
CA LEU A 246 -1.01 8.94 21.36
C LEU A 246 -0.78 7.46 21.73
N ILE A 247 0.29 7.15 22.46
CA ILE A 247 0.56 5.81 22.98
C ILE A 247 -0.57 5.35 23.91
N ALA A 248 -1.06 6.22 24.80
CA ALA A 248 -2.15 5.90 25.72
C ALA A 248 -3.48 5.59 24.98
N VAL A 249 -3.83 6.40 23.98
CA VAL A 249 -5.02 6.18 23.16
C VAL A 249 -4.89 4.92 22.32
N PHE A 250 -3.71 4.67 21.72
CA PHE A 250 -3.46 3.40 21.03
C PHE A 250 -3.61 2.21 21.97
N ASN A 251 -3.04 2.23 23.17
CA ASN A 251 -3.22 1.15 24.14
C ASN A 251 -4.70 0.93 24.51
N PHE A 252 -5.48 2.00 24.66
CA PHE A 252 -6.92 1.90 24.89
C PHE A 252 -7.66 1.25 23.72
N THR A 253 -7.44 1.73 22.48
CA THR A 253 -8.06 1.16 21.29
C THR A 253 -7.55 -0.26 21.00
N ILE A 254 -6.31 -0.60 21.40
CA ILE A 254 -5.75 -1.96 21.30
C ILE A 254 -6.64 -2.87 22.15
N ASN A 255 -6.88 -2.49 23.41
CA ASN A 255 -7.65 -3.31 24.34
C ASN A 255 -9.12 -3.45 23.90
N ASP A 256 -9.79 -2.38 23.48
CA ASP A 256 -11.18 -2.44 22.99
C ASP A 256 -11.33 -3.32 21.74
N VAL A 257 -10.39 -3.23 20.79
CA VAL A 257 -10.42 -4.08 19.59
C VAL A 257 -10.08 -5.54 19.95
N GLN A 258 -9.20 -5.77 20.94
CA GLN A 258 -8.88 -7.12 21.38
C GLN A 258 -10.09 -7.88 21.94
N GLU A 259 -10.97 -7.19 22.67
CA GLU A 259 -12.23 -7.78 23.17
C GLU A 259 -13.17 -8.24 22.04
N LYS A 260 -13.05 -7.63 20.85
CA LYS A 260 -13.88 -7.94 19.65
C LYS A 260 -13.15 -8.81 18.61
N ASN A 261 -11.92 -9.23 18.88
CA ASN A 261 -11.07 -9.93 17.90
C ASN A 261 -11.69 -11.21 17.33
N GLU A 262 -12.47 -11.95 18.12
CA GLU A 262 -13.08 -13.21 17.66
C GLU A 262 -14.12 -12.97 16.55
N TYR A 263 -14.91 -11.90 16.66
CA TYR A 263 -15.85 -11.49 15.62
C TYR A 263 -15.12 -11.10 14.33
N PHE A 264 -14.08 -10.26 14.44
CA PHE A 264 -13.29 -9.83 13.27
C PHE A 264 -12.58 -11.01 12.60
N TRP A 265 -12.03 -11.94 13.38
CA TRP A 265 -11.39 -13.14 12.85
C TRP A 265 -12.38 -14.02 12.08
N ARG A 266 -13.59 -14.23 12.61
CA ARG A 266 -14.65 -15.00 11.93
C ARG A 266 -15.10 -14.32 10.62
N TYR A 267 -15.23 -12.99 10.62
CA TYR A 267 -15.59 -12.21 9.43
C TYR A 267 -14.49 -12.27 8.34
N GLN A 268 -13.23 -12.03 8.71
CA GLN A 268 -12.09 -12.17 7.80
C GLN A 268 -11.99 -13.58 7.23
N ARG A 269 -12.28 -14.60 8.04
CA ARG A 269 -12.28 -16.00 7.59
C ARG A 269 -13.36 -16.25 6.54
N TYR A 270 -14.53 -15.64 6.70
CA TYR A 270 -15.62 -15.74 5.73
C TYR A 270 -15.25 -15.06 4.40
N GLU A 271 -14.78 -13.81 4.43
CA GLU A 271 -14.36 -13.10 3.21
C GLU A 271 -13.26 -13.85 2.46
N LEU A 272 -12.24 -14.30 3.19
CA LEU A 272 -11.12 -15.05 2.63
C LEU A 272 -11.56 -16.36 1.98
N THR A 273 -12.62 -16.99 2.50
CA THR A 273 -13.20 -18.22 1.96
C THR A 273 -14.03 -17.92 0.71
N ARG A 274 -14.86 -16.86 0.74
CA ARG A 274 -15.63 -16.39 -0.42
C ARG A 274 -14.74 -16.04 -1.60
N ASP A 275 -13.69 -15.24 -1.37
CA ASP A 275 -12.72 -14.85 -2.40
C ASP A 275 -12.02 -16.05 -3.04
N TYR A 276 -11.89 -17.17 -2.31
CA TYR A 276 -11.32 -18.40 -2.83
C TYR A 276 -12.29 -19.18 -3.72
N PHE A 277 -13.59 -19.20 -3.38
CA PHE A 277 -14.61 -19.83 -4.21
C PHE A 277 -14.85 -19.09 -5.53
N GLU A 278 -14.65 -17.78 -5.55
CA GLU A 278 -14.87 -16.95 -6.74
C GLU A 278 -13.65 -16.92 -7.69
N LYS A 279 -12.46 -17.33 -7.23
CA LYS A 279 -11.27 -17.39 -8.07
C LYS A 279 -11.26 -18.67 -8.93
N PRO A 280 -11.12 -18.56 -10.26
CA PRO A 280 -10.92 -19.74 -11.10
C PRO A 280 -9.61 -20.44 -10.72
N ILE A 281 -9.64 -21.77 -10.63
CA ILE A 281 -8.58 -22.69 -10.14
C ILE A 281 -7.27 -22.63 -10.98
N LEU A 282 -7.23 -21.86 -12.06
CA LEU A 282 -6.15 -21.94 -13.04
C LEU A 282 -5.21 -20.72 -12.98
N VAL A 283 -4.09 -20.99 -12.30
CA VAL A 283 -2.71 -20.60 -12.65
C VAL A 283 -2.27 -19.19 -12.27
N HIS A 284 -1.20 -19.15 -11.46
CA HIS A 284 -0.52 -17.95 -10.94
C HIS A 284 0.05 -17.03 -12.04
N PRO A 285 0.31 -15.74 -11.74
CA PRO A 285 0.63 -14.67 -12.71
C PRO A 285 1.72 -14.96 -13.77
N PRO A 286 2.81 -15.72 -13.53
CA PRO A 286 3.75 -16.03 -14.61
C PRO A 286 3.26 -17.12 -15.59
N LEU A 287 2.40 -18.03 -15.14
CA LEU A 287 1.89 -19.15 -15.94
C LEU A 287 0.49 -18.85 -16.51
N SER A 288 -0.23 -17.85 -15.98
CA SER A 288 -1.55 -17.42 -16.48
C SER A 288 -1.45 -16.82 -17.88
N LEU A 289 -0.32 -16.19 -18.20
CA LEU A 289 -0.03 -15.67 -19.54
C LEU A 289 -0.01 -16.77 -20.60
N ILE A 290 0.56 -17.94 -20.30
CA ILE A 290 0.55 -19.10 -21.21
C ILE A 290 -0.89 -19.53 -21.48
N ALA A 291 -1.75 -19.54 -20.44
CA ALA A 291 -3.16 -19.86 -20.60
C ALA A 291 -3.92 -18.82 -21.45
N TYR A 292 -3.67 -17.51 -21.25
CA TYR A 292 -4.27 -16.45 -22.07
C TYR A 292 -3.76 -16.47 -23.51
N VAL A 293 -2.47 -16.73 -23.74
CA VAL A 293 -1.89 -16.87 -25.08
C VAL A 293 -2.46 -18.09 -25.79
N ILE A 294 -2.59 -19.24 -25.11
CA ILE A 294 -3.23 -20.44 -25.67
C ILE A 294 -4.72 -20.18 -25.98
N TRP A 295 -5.42 -19.42 -25.13
CA TRP A 295 -6.81 -19.04 -25.37
C TRP A 295 -6.94 -18.10 -26.58
N LEU A 296 -6.09 -17.07 -26.70
CA LEU A 296 -6.05 -16.17 -27.86
C LEU A 296 -5.67 -16.89 -29.15
N LEU A 297 -4.67 -17.78 -29.12
CA LEU A 297 -4.27 -18.60 -30.27
C LEU A 297 -5.39 -19.54 -30.73
N ARG A 298 -6.20 -20.05 -29.80
CA ARG A 298 -7.37 -20.88 -30.10
C ARG A 298 -8.50 -20.10 -30.77
N GLU A 299 -8.69 -18.83 -30.40
CA GLU A 299 -9.71 -17.97 -31.00
C GLU A 299 -9.28 -17.43 -32.37
N PHE A 300 -7.98 -17.14 -32.55
CA PHE A 300 -7.43 -16.65 -33.82
C PHE A 300 -7.16 -17.74 -34.87
N PHE A 301 -6.90 -18.99 -34.47
CA PHE A 301 -6.69 -20.13 -35.37
C PHE A 301 -7.74 -21.24 -35.15
N PRO A 302 -8.95 -21.13 -35.72
CA PRO A 302 -9.99 -22.16 -35.64
C PRO A 302 -9.76 -23.37 -36.57
N SER A 303 -8.51 -23.71 -36.89
CA SER A 303 -8.18 -24.70 -37.93
C SER A 303 -7.65 -26.01 -37.34
N GLY A 304 -8.47 -27.06 -37.39
CA GLY A 304 -8.03 -28.45 -37.61
C GLY A 304 -7.33 -29.20 -36.46
N THR A 305 -8.11 -29.98 -35.70
CA THR A 305 -7.79 -31.36 -35.28
C THR A 305 -6.42 -31.68 -34.65
N THR A 306 -5.91 -30.91 -33.67
CA THR A 306 -4.75 -31.42 -32.88
C THR A 306 -4.69 -31.09 -31.39
N PHE A 307 -5.82 -30.88 -30.69
CA PHE A 307 -5.78 -30.74 -29.21
C PHE A 307 -7.04 -31.30 -28.53
N ARG A 308 -7.24 -32.63 -28.59
CA ARG A 308 -8.35 -33.29 -27.86
C ARG A 308 -8.08 -33.54 -26.37
N VAL A 309 -6.83 -33.48 -25.90
CA VAL A 309 -6.49 -33.80 -24.50
C VAL A 309 -6.82 -32.63 -23.54
N PHE A 310 -6.67 -31.37 -23.96
CA PHE A 310 -7.01 -30.19 -23.13
C PHE A 310 -8.48 -29.76 -23.19
N SER A 311 -9.25 -30.26 -24.17
CA SER A 311 -10.69 -29.97 -24.33
C SER A 311 -11.50 -30.33 -23.07
N ASN A 312 -11.13 -31.42 -22.38
CA ASN A 312 -11.81 -31.87 -21.18
C ASN A 312 -11.46 -31.03 -19.94
N CYS A 313 -10.26 -30.44 -19.87
CA CYS A 313 -9.86 -29.59 -18.75
C CYS A 313 -10.55 -28.23 -18.82
N CYS A 314 -10.70 -27.67 -20.02
CA CYS A 314 -11.36 -26.38 -20.25
C CYS A 314 -12.90 -26.48 -20.19
N LYS A 315 -13.48 -27.61 -20.63
CA LYS A 315 -14.92 -27.89 -20.43
C LYS A 315 -15.27 -28.05 -18.95
N LEU A 316 -14.37 -28.59 -18.11
CA LEU A 316 -14.60 -28.68 -16.67
C LEU A 316 -14.69 -27.29 -16.02
N THR A 317 -13.89 -26.32 -16.49
CA THR A 317 -13.90 -24.93 -16.00
C THR A 317 -15.17 -24.17 -16.38
N LEU A 318 -15.68 -24.37 -17.60
CA LEU A 318 -16.92 -23.73 -18.08
C LEU A 318 -18.19 -24.42 -17.56
N LEU A 319 -18.18 -25.75 -17.38
CA LEU A 319 -19.27 -26.46 -16.69
C LEU A 319 -19.31 -26.09 -15.21
N GLY A 320 -18.15 -25.94 -14.55
CA GLY A 320 -18.06 -25.45 -13.18
C GLY A 320 -18.71 -24.06 -12.98
N GLN A 321 -18.52 -23.13 -13.92
CA GLN A 321 -19.18 -21.81 -13.90
C GLN A 321 -20.69 -21.88 -14.16
N ARG A 322 -21.18 -22.83 -14.98
CA ARG A 322 -22.63 -23.04 -15.14
C ARG A 322 -23.29 -23.67 -13.91
N PHE A 323 -22.59 -24.55 -13.18
CA PHE A 323 -23.12 -25.12 -11.94
C PHE A 323 -23.16 -24.11 -10.78
N THR A 324 -22.30 -23.08 -10.75
CA THR A 324 -22.33 -22.04 -9.72
C THR A 324 -23.42 -20.98 -9.93
N CYS A 325 -23.88 -20.73 -11.16
CA CYS A 325 -25.03 -19.86 -11.40
C CYS A 325 -26.41 -20.52 -11.15
N GLY A 326 -26.44 -21.83 -10.86
CA GLY A 326 -27.69 -22.61 -10.74
C GLY A 326 -28.05 -23.09 -9.32
N LEU A 327 -27.28 -22.77 -8.28
CA LEU A 327 -27.54 -23.26 -6.93
C LEU A 327 -28.21 -22.20 -6.04
N TYR A 328 -29.55 -22.19 -6.11
CA TYR A 328 -30.52 -21.90 -5.03
C TYR A 328 -30.38 -20.59 -4.22
N TYR A 329 -31.07 -19.55 -4.69
CA TYR A 329 -31.81 -18.64 -3.80
C TYR A 329 -33.20 -19.25 -3.55
N GLU A 330 -33.35 -20.03 -2.49
CA GLU A 330 -34.67 -20.37 -1.95
C GLU A 330 -34.79 -19.74 -0.57
N LYS A 331 -35.52 -18.61 -0.52
CA LYS A 331 -35.92 -17.95 0.74
C LYS A 331 -36.69 -18.96 1.60
N ARG A 332 -36.09 -19.47 2.67
CA ARG A 332 -36.87 -20.10 3.75
C ARG A 332 -37.36 -19.02 4.73
N PRO A 333 -38.63 -19.05 5.15
CA PRO A 333 -39.15 -18.16 6.18
C PRO A 333 -38.54 -18.49 7.55
N PRO A 334 -38.56 -17.55 8.52
CA PRO A 334 -37.84 -17.70 9.77
C PRO A 334 -38.60 -18.60 10.75
N GLY A 335 -37.88 -19.50 11.39
CA GLY A 335 -38.34 -20.25 12.57
C GLY A 335 -38.65 -21.72 12.30
N GLN A 336 -37.65 -22.58 12.53
CA GLN A 336 -37.80 -23.89 13.18
C GLN A 336 -36.41 -24.52 13.37
N CYS A 337 -35.89 -24.46 14.59
CA CYS A 337 -34.82 -25.33 15.05
C CYS A 337 -35.48 -26.63 15.51
N VAL A 338 -35.08 -27.76 14.94
CA VAL A 338 -35.35 -29.08 15.55
C VAL A 338 -34.07 -29.90 15.49
N ASP A 339 -33.46 -30.04 16.66
CA ASP A 339 -32.47 -31.06 16.97
C ASP A 339 -33.13 -32.44 16.91
N LYS A 340 -32.50 -33.40 16.21
CA LYS A 340 -32.55 -34.81 16.63
C LYS A 340 -31.22 -35.50 16.33
N PRO A 341 -30.64 -36.22 17.30
CA PRO A 341 -29.47 -37.06 17.10
C PRO A 341 -29.89 -38.40 16.46
N ALA A 342 -29.06 -38.92 15.56
CA ALA A 342 -29.18 -40.29 15.08
C ALA A 342 -28.52 -41.24 16.09
N ILE A 343 -29.26 -42.28 16.49
CA ILE A 343 -28.72 -43.56 16.93
C ILE A 343 -28.54 -44.41 15.68
#